data_AF-Q5UWY1-F1
#
_entry.id   AF-Q5UWY1-F1
#
_cell.length_a   1.000
_cell.length_b   1.000
_cell.length_c   1.000
_cell.angle_alpha   90.00
_cell.angle_beta   90.00
_cell.angle_gamma   90.00
#
_symmetry.space_group_name_H-M   'P 1'
#
loop_
_entity.id
_entity.type
_entity.pdbx_description
1 polymer ?
#
loop_
_entity_poly.entity_id
_entity_poly.type
_entity_poly.pdbx_seq_one_letter_code
_entity_poly.pdbx_strand_id
1 'polypeptide(L)' 'MEKNQLVELALYYIAMLLLVFFILELSQAVVGDIAIWLEFGIILVVVFAYRYIAVWLGIDPSGRE' A
#
# COMPACT_ATOMS: atom_id res chain seq x y z
N MET A 1 16.25 4.05 -16.74
CA MET A 1 15.39 2.99 -16.19
C MET A 1 14.66 2.37 -17.36
N GLU A 2 14.73 1.05 -17.52
CA GLU A 2 14.09 0.34 -18.65
C GLU A 2 12.58 0.60 -18.63
N LYS A 3 11.93 0.69 -19.79
CA LYS A 3 10.48 0.99 -19.88
C LYS A 3 9.63 -0.02 -19.09
N ASN A 4 10.10 -1.28 -19.02
CA ASN A 4 9.45 -2.34 -18.25
C ASN A 4 9.56 -2.13 -16.73
N GLN A 5 10.72 -1.69 -16.24
CA GLN A 5 10.90 -1.39 -14.81
C GLN A 5 10.02 -0.23 -14.34
N LEU A 6 9.81 0.78 -15.19
CA LEU A 6 8.89 1.89 -14.86
C LEU A 6 7.44 1.41 -14.75
N VAL A 7 7.02 0.47 -15.61
CA VAL A 7 5.68 -0.11 -15.58
C VAL A 7 5.48 -1.01 -14.35
N GLU A 8 6.46 -1.85 -14.02
CA GLU A 8 6.43 -2.68 -12.82
C GLU A 8 6.35 -1.83 -11.54
N LEU A 9 7.15 -0.78 -11.47
CA LEU A 9 7.11 0.15 -10.34
C LEU A 9 5.78 0.90 -10.26
N ALA A 10 5.23 1.32 -11.39
CA ALA A 10 3.92 1.96 -11.44
C ALA A 10 2.82 1.00 -10.95
N LEU A 11 2.79 -0.24 -11.45
CA LEU A 11 1.84 -1.26 -11.02
C LEU A 11 1.95 -1.55 -9.53
N TYR A 12 3.17 -1.61 -8.99
CA TYR A 12 3.41 -1.80 -7.56
C TYR A 12 2.79 -0.67 -6.72
N TYR A 13 3.02 0.59 -7.08
CA TYR A 13 2.43 1.71 -6.35
C TYR A 13 0.91 1.82 -6.55
N ILE A 14 0.40 1.47 -7.73
CA ILE A 14 -1.05 1.40 -7.98
C ILE A 14 -1.68 0.33 -7.07
N ALA A 15 -1.06 -0.85 -6.96
CA ALA A 15 -1.53 -1.91 -6.07
C ALA A 15 -1.52 -1.46 -4.60
N MET A 16 -0.46 -0.77 -4.16
CA MET A 16 -0.39 -0.18 -2.82
C MET A 16 -1.52 0.83 -2.58
N LEU A 17 -1.77 1.73 -3.53
CA LEU A 17 -2.85 2.72 -3.44
C LEU A 17 -4.22 2.03 -3.35
N LEU A 18 -4.49 1.05 -4.21
CA LEU A 18 -5.74 0.29 -4.17
C LEU A 18 -5.92 -0.43 -2.83
N LEU A 19 -4.85 -1.02 -2.28
CA LEU A 19 -4.89 -1.65 -0.97
C LEU A 19 -5.22 -0.64 0.14
N VAL A 20 -4.60 0.54 0.11
CA VAL A 20 -4.88 1.61 1.08
C VAL A 20 -6.34 2.03 1.01
N PHE A 21 -6.86 2.31 -0.20
CA PHE A 21 -8.27 2.67 -0.37
C PHE A 21 -9.20 1.56 0.12
N PHE A 22 -8.90 0.30 -0.21
CA PHE A 22 -9.68 -0.85 0.23
C PHE A 22 -9.70 -0.98 1.76
N ILE A 23 -8.56 -0.81 2.43
CA ILE A 23 -8.48 -0.90 3.90
C ILE A 23 -9.25 0.27 4.53
N LEU A 24 -9.16 1.49 3.98
CA LEU A 24 -9.89 2.65 4.50
C LEU A 24 -11.40 2.46 4.35
N GLU A 25 -11.87 2.03 3.19
CA GLU A 25 -13.29 1.75 2.95
C GLU A 25 -13.80 0.64 3.87
N LEU A 26 -13.04 -0.45 4.02
CA LEU A 26 -13.39 -1.54 4.93
C LEU A 26 -13.43 -1.06 6.38
N SER A 27 -12.45 -0.25 6.79
CA SER A 27 -12.42 0.33 8.13
C SER A 27 -13.63 1.22 8.37
N GLN A 28 -13.99 2.06 7.41
CA GLN A 28 -15.14 2.96 7.50
C GLN A 28 -16.46 2.17 7.55
N ALA A 29 -16.57 1.09 6.78
CA ALA A 29 -17.73 0.20 6.82
C ALA A 29 -17.89 -0.51 8.18
N VAL A 30 -16.78 -0.85 8.85
CA VAL A 30 -16.78 -1.55 10.14
C VAL A 30 -16.95 -0.60 11.33
N VAL A 31 -16.26 0.54 11.32
CA VAL A 31 -16.16 1.47 12.45
C VAL A 31 -17.15 2.63 12.33
N GLY A 32 -17.65 2.92 11.13
CA GLY A 32 -18.51 4.07 10.85
C GLY A 32 -17.70 5.34 10.62
N ASP A 33 -18.02 6.42 11.34
CA ASP A 33 -17.28 7.69 11.24
C ASP A 33 -15.87 7.53 11.82
N ILE A 34 -14.88 7.57 10.93
CA ILE A 34 -13.47 7.53 11.31
C ILE A 34 -12.93 8.95 11.40
N ALA A 35 -12.31 9.28 12.54
CA ALA A 35 -11.59 10.54 12.67
C ALA A 35 -10.34 10.55 11.77
N ILE A 36 -10.02 11.70 11.18
CA ILE A 36 -8.86 11.90 10.28
C ILE A 36 -7.54 11.35 10.86
N TRP A 37 -7.34 11.48 12.18
CA TRP A 37 -6.14 10.95 12.86
C TRP A 37 -6.03 9.42 12.79
N LEU A 38 -7.15 8.73 12.78
CA LEU A 38 -7.24 7.27 12.76
C LEU A 38 -7.06 6.76 11.33
N GLU A 39 -7.61 7.44 10.32
CA GLU A 39 -7.31 7.19 8.91
C GLU A 39 -5.81 7.32 8.63
N PHE A 40 -5.18 8.38 9.14
CA PHE A 40 -3.73 8.57 9.00
C PHE A 40 -2.93 7.43 9.63
N GLY A 41 -3.34 6.98 10.82
CA GLY A 41 -2.75 5.81 11.48
C GLY A 41 -2.90 4.53 10.64
N ILE A 42 -4.07 4.29 10.07
CA ILE A 42 -4.35 3.16 9.19
C ILE A 42 -3.45 3.20 7.96
N ILE A 43 -3.37 4.35 7.27
CA ILE A 43 -2.52 4.52 6.09
C ILE A 43 -1.06 4.17 6.43
N LEU A 44 -0.53 4.68 7.55
CA LEU A 44 0.83 4.36 7.99
C LEU A 44 1.00 2.86 8.17
N VAL A 45 0.13 2.21 8.95
CA VAL A 45 0.18 0.77 9.19
C VAL A 45 0.14 -0.01 7.88
N VAL A 46 -0.77 0.33 6.96
CA VAL A 46 -0.92 -0.34 5.67
C VAL A 46 0.33 -0.16 4.81
N VAL A 47 0.88 1.04 4.71
CA VAL A 47 2.09 1.30 3.91
C VAL A 47 3.29 0.53 4.46
N PHE A 48 3.49 0.53 5.79
CA PHE A 48 4.57 -0.23 6.41
C PHE A 48 4.38 -1.74 6.26
N ALA A 49 3.16 -2.24 6.46
CA ALA A 49 2.83 -3.65 6.29
C ALA A 49 2.97 -4.09 4.84
N TYR A 50 2.47 -3.32 3.88
CA TYR A 50 2.57 -3.60 2.45
C TYR A 50 4.02 -3.73 2.02
N ARG A 51 4.88 -2.80 2.47
CA ARG A 51 6.31 -2.88 2.23
C ARG A 51 6.90 -4.19 2.75
N TYR A 52 6.59 -4.56 3.99
CA TYR A 52 7.11 -5.79 4.57
C TYR A 52 6.64 -7.04 3.81
N ILE A 53 5.35 -7.08 3.44
CA ILE A 53 4.73 -8.16 2.69
C ILE A 53 5.32 -8.27 1.27
N ALA A 54 5.54 -7.14 0.60
CA ALA A 54 6.14 -7.10 -0.74
C ALA A 54 7.58 -7.63 -0.77
N VAL A 55 8.39 -7.25 0.22
CA VAL A 55 9.75 -7.78 0.41
C VAL A 55 9.68 -9.28 0.70
N TRP A 56 8.76 -9.70 1.58
CA TRP A 56 8.60 -11.10 1.95
C TRP A 56 8.17 -11.98 0.76
N LEU A 57 7.33 -11.46 -0.14
CA LEU A 57 6.90 -12.15 -1.36
C LEU A 57 7.94 -12.08 -2.49
N GLY A 58 9.03 -11.32 -2.32
CA GLY A 58 10.04 -11.11 -3.38
C GLY A 58 9.53 -10.30 -4.58
N ILE A 59 8.46 -9.52 -4.40
CA ILE A 59 7.82 -8.72 -5.47
C ILE A 59 8.36 -7.29 -5.49
N ASP A 60 9.26 -6.92 -4.56
CA ASP A 60 9.82 -5.56 -4.50
C ASP A 60 10.54 -5.22 -5.82
N PRO A 61 9.96 -4.35 -6.68
CA PRO A 61 10.58 -4.00 -7.96
C PRO A 61 11.77 -3.07 -7.74
N SER A 62 11.84 -2.41 -6.57
CA SER A 62 13.05 -1.77 -6.11
C SER A 62 13.90 -2.83 -5.43
N GLY A 63 14.61 -3.63 -6.22
CA GLY A 63 15.73 -4.43 -5.73
C GLY A 63 16.72 -3.51 -5.01
N ARG A 64 16.47 -3.27 -3.73
CA ARG A 64 17.37 -2.62 -2.79
C ARG A 64 17.97 -3.74 -1.99
N GLU A 65 19.19 -4.07 -2.37
CA GLU A 65 20.19 -4.55 -1.42
C GLU A 65 20.22 -3.63 -0.17
#